data_AF-A0A0F8WR30-F1
#
_entry.id   AF-A0A0F8WR30-F1
#
_cell.length_a   1.000
_cell.length_b   1.000
_cell.length_c   1.000
_cell.angle_alpha   90.00
_cell.angle_beta   90.00
_cell.angle_gamma   90.00
#
_symmetry.space_group_name_H-M   'P 1'
#
loop_
_entity.id
_entity.type
_entity.pdbx_description
1 polymer ?
#
loop_
_entity_poly.entity_id
_entity_poly.type
_entity_poly.pdbx_seq_one_letter_code
_entity_poly.pdbx_strand_id
1 'polypeptide(L)'
;SQSASINVSNIATELAASSSEVNAAAEEIASTTQEVSQNTQSQVQSLVEINKMANEISALSHDVMTSTKDINKIMDLITSVSDQTNLLALNASIEAGRAGEHGRGFAVVADEVRKLAEESQTAVNETGSKIDEITTRITDTVELIGTITIDIKGATTAGEENARAMEGISASSEQQTASMEEVTSTANKLGTLAETLKESLDRFQIEQSKIEEKSKEIEVKL
;
A
#
# COMPACT_ATOMS: atom_id res chain seq x y z
N SER A 1 39.05 -49.29 1.85
CA SER A 1 37.66 -49.69 1.55
C SER A 1 36.73 -49.41 2.74
N GLN A 2 37.04 -49.89 3.94
CA GLN A 2 36.24 -49.67 5.16
C GLN A 2 36.05 -48.17 5.51
N SER A 3 37.13 -47.38 5.43
CA SER A 3 37.08 -45.92 5.60
C SER A 3 36.19 -45.21 4.55
N ALA A 4 36.07 -45.76 3.34
CA ALA A 4 35.17 -45.20 2.33
C ALA A 4 33.69 -45.44 2.70
N SER A 5 33.36 -46.62 3.22
CA SER A 5 32.02 -46.92 3.76
C SER A 5 31.62 -45.96 4.88
N ILE A 6 32.52 -45.74 5.84
CA ILE A 6 32.26 -44.82 6.97
C ILE A 6 32.08 -43.39 6.45
N ASN A 7 32.89 -42.94 5.49
CA ASN A 7 32.72 -41.63 4.89
C ASN A 7 31.38 -41.47 4.16
N VAL A 8 30.93 -42.49 3.40
CA VAL A 8 29.61 -42.44 2.74
C VAL A 8 28.47 -42.39 3.77
N SER A 9 28.57 -43.15 4.86
CA SER A 9 27.58 -43.11 5.95
C SER A 9 27.51 -41.73 6.61
N ASN A 10 28.67 -41.11 6.88
CA ASN A 10 28.74 -39.76 7.44
C ASN A 10 28.13 -38.72 6.49
N ILE A 11 28.46 -38.78 5.19
CA ILE A 11 27.89 -37.90 4.16
C ILE A 11 26.37 -38.09 4.06
N ALA A 12 25.88 -39.33 4.16
CA ALA A 12 24.46 -39.62 4.17
C ALA A 12 23.76 -38.97 5.38
N THR A 13 24.32 -39.10 6.59
CA THR A 13 23.76 -38.43 7.78
C THR A 13 23.78 -36.92 7.67
N GLU A 14 24.86 -36.34 7.13
CA GLU A 14 24.98 -34.90 6.93
C GLU A 14 23.98 -34.39 5.89
N LEU A 15 23.81 -35.13 4.79
CA LEU A 15 22.83 -34.80 3.75
C LEU A 15 21.39 -34.86 4.27
N ALA A 16 21.06 -35.86 5.09
CA ALA A 16 19.74 -35.96 5.73
C ALA A 16 19.50 -34.78 6.70
N ALA A 17 20.52 -34.39 7.47
CA ALA A 17 20.42 -33.24 8.37
C ALA A 17 20.22 -31.93 7.59
N SER A 18 21.03 -31.68 6.56
CA SER A 18 20.88 -30.48 5.71
C SER A 18 19.54 -30.45 4.99
N SER A 19 19.04 -31.60 4.54
CA SER A 19 17.71 -31.71 3.93
C SER A 19 16.60 -31.30 4.90
N SER A 20 16.67 -31.78 6.14
CA SER A 20 15.71 -31.41 7.19
C SER A 20 15.76 -29.91 7.52
N GLU A 21 16.95 -29.31 7.54
CA GLU A 21 17.12 -27.88 7.79
C GLU A 21 16.49 -27.03 6.67
N VAL A 22 16.71 -27.40 5.41
CA VAL A 22 16.08 -26.71 4.28
C VAL A 22 14.56 -26.91 4.27
N ASN A 23 14.06 -28.07 4.69
CA ASN A 23 12.62 -28.30 4.79
C ASN A 23 11.97 -27.38 5.84
N ALA A 24 12.61 -27.21 7.00
CA ALA A 24 12.15 -26.26 8.01
C ALA A 24 12.15 -24.81 7.48
N ALA A 25 13.17 -24.42 6.72
CA ALA A 25 13.22 -23.11 6.08
C ALA A 25 12.11 -22.93 5.02
N ALA A 26 11.77 -23.98 4.26
CA ALA A 26 10.68 -23.96 3.29
C ALA A 26 9.31 -23.81 3.97
N GLU A 27 9.08 -24.48 5.10
CA GLU A 27 7.86 -24.31 5.90
C GLU A 27 7.74 -22.88 6.45
N GLU A 28 8.85 -22.30 6.93
CA GLU A 28 8.90 -20.91 7.37
C GLU A 28 8.59 -19.94 6.23
N ILE A 29 9.20 -20.13 5.05
CA ILE A 29 8.92 -19.34 3.84
C ILE A 29 7.45 -19.42 3.46
N ALA A 30 6.84 -20.60 3.49
CA ALA A 30 5.42 -20.78 3.18
C ALA A 30 4.52 -20.01 4.14
N SER A 31 4.82 -20.08 5.45
CA SER A 31 4.10 -19.33 6.49
C SER A 31 4.21 -17.81 6.28
N THR A 32 5.42 -17.28 6.07
CA THR A 32 5.62 -15.85 5.81
C THR A 32 4.97 -15.41 4.50
N THR A 33 5.00 -16.25 3.47
CA THR A 33 4.34 -16.00 2.18
C THR A 33 2.82 -15.85 2.36
N GLN A 34 2.22 -16.72 3.16
CA GLN A 34 0.79 -16.66 3.48
C GLN A 34 0.43 -15.37 4.24
N GLU A 35 1.25 -14.98 5.23
CA GLU A 35 1.08 -13.73 5.97
C GLU A 35 1.16 -12.51 5.05
N VAL A 36 2.19 -12.44 4.19
CA VAL A 36 2.37 -11.36 3.21
C VAL A 36 1.21 -11.31 2.22
N SER A 37 0.70 -12.47 1.77
CA SER A 37 -0.48 -12.53 0.89
C SER A 37 -1.73 -11.95 1.56
N GLN A 38 -1.99 -12.29 2.83
CA GLN A 38 -3.12 -11.75 3.59
C GLN A 38 -3.00 -10.23 3.81
N ASN A 39 -1.79 -9.76 4.13
CA ASN A 39 -1.50 -8.34 4.29
C ASN A 39 -1.70 -7.58 2.98
N THR A 40 -1.22 -8.14 1.86
CA THR A 40 -1.40 -7.57 0.52
C THR A 40 -2.88 -7.47 0.15
N GLN A 41 -3.67 -8.52 0.43
CA GLN A 41 -5.11 -8.49 0.18
C GLN A 41 -5.84 -7.43 1.01
N SER A 42 -5.49 -7.32 2.30
CA SER A 42 -6.05 -6.29 3.19
C SER A 42 -5.67 -4.87 2.75
N GLN A 43 -4.45 -4.70 2.24
CA GLN A 43 -3.98 -3.44 1.68
C GLN A 43 -4.75 -3.05 0.41
N VAL A 44 -4.96 -4.00 -0.51
CA VAL A 44 -5.77 -3.77 -1.72
C VAL A 44 -7.21 -3.40 -1.36
N GLN A 45 -7.82 -4.07 -0.37
CA GLN A 45 -9.16 -3.71 0.10
C GLN A 45 -9.20 -2.29 0.67
N SER A 46 -8.19 -1.90 1.44
CA SER A 46 -8.08 -0.54 1.99
C SER A 46 -7.96 0.50 0.88
N LEU A 47 -7.22 0.22 -0.19
CA LEU A 47 -7.11 1.09 -1.36
C LEU A 47 -8.45 1.28 -2.09
N VAL A 48 -9.30 0.25 -2.14
CA VAL A 48 -10.66 0.36 -2.70
C VAL A 48 -11.52 1.33 -1.87
N GLU A 49 -11.46 1.24 -0.54
CA GLU A 49 -12.17 2.18 0.34
C GLU A 49 -11.64 3.61 0.20
N ILE A 50 -10.32 3.78 0.09
CA ILE A 50 -9.72 5.11 -0.16
C ILE A 50 -10.18 5.67 -1.51
N ASN A 51 -10.28 4.84 -2.56
CA ASN A 51 -10.78 5.28 -3.86
C ASN A 51 -12.23 5.78 -3.77
N LYS A 52 -13.07 5.05 -3.01
CA LYS A 52 -14.45 5.45 -2.76
C LYS A 52 -14.51 6.79 -2.03
N MET A 53 -13.73 6.97 -0.97
CA MET A 53 -13.65 8.26 -0.25
C MET A 53 -13.18 9.39 -1.17
N ALA A 54 -12.18 9.14 -2.03
CA ALA A 54 -11.70 10.13 -3.00
C ALA A 54 -12.82 10.58 -3.95
N ASN A 55 -13.63 9.65 -4.45
CA ASN A 55 -14.79 9.96 -5.28
C ASN A 55 -15.88 10.76 -4.52
N GLU A 56 -16.13 10.41 -3.26
CA GLU A 56 -17.07 11.15 -2.40
C GLU A 56 -16.61 12.60 -2.15
N ILE A 57 -15.32 12.81 -1.87
CA ILE A 57 -14.75 14.16 -1.69
C ILE A 57 -14.83 14.94 -3.01
N SER A 58 -14.62 14.29 -4.17
CA SER A 58 -14.76 14.93 -5.48
C SER A 58 -16.20 15.42 -5.71
N ALA A 59 -17.20 14.60 -5.39
CA ALA A 59 -18.61 14.97 -5.49
C ALA A 59 -18.95 16.14 -4.56
N LEU A 60 -18.51 16.07 -3.29
CA LEU A 60 -18.72 17.16 -2.33
C LEU A 60 -18.05 18.47 -2.79
N SER A 61 -16.85 18.38 -3.37
CA SER A 61 -16.13 19.54 -3.92
C SER A 61 -16.92 20.20 -5.05
N HIS A 62 -17.58 19.40 -5.89
CA HIS A 62 -18.46 19.91 -6.95
C HIS A 62 -19.70 20.62 -6.39
N ASP A 63 -20.31 20.08 -5.34
CA ASP A 63 -21.46 20.70 -4.66
C ASP A 63 -21.10 22.04 -4.02
N VAL A 64 -19.93 22.11 -3.37
CA VAL A 64 -19.39 23.37 -2.82
C VAL A 64 -19.13 24.37 -3.94
N MET A 65 -18.53 23.96 -5.06
CA MET A 65 -18.28 24.85 -6.20
C MET A 65 -19.58 25.41 -6.80
N THR A 66 -20.63 24.59 -6.87
CA THR A 66 -21.97 25.03 -7.30
C THR A 66 -22.58 26.03 -6.31
N SER A 67 -22.48 25.75 -5.01
CA SER A 67 -22.97 26.63 -3.94
C SER A 67 -22.27 27.99 -3.96
N THR A 68 -20.95 28.00 -4.14
CA THR A 68 -20.15 29.21 -4.30
C THR A 68 -20.60 30.04 -5.51
N LYS A 69 -20.90 29.39 -6.64
CA LYS A 69 -21.43 30.09 -7.82
C LYS A 69 -22.78 30.76 -7.55
N ASP A 70 -23.64 30.11 -6.77
CA ASP A 70 -24.93 30.70 -6.38
C ASP A 70 -24.76 31.85 -5.38
N ILE A 71 -23.79 31.76 -4.45
CA ILE A 71 -23.42 32.88 -3.57
C ILE A 71 -22.95 34.08 -4.40
N ASN A 72 -22.12 33.88 -5.42
CA ASN A 72 -21.67 34.97 -6.30
C ASN A 72 -22.85 35.68 -7.00
N LYS A 73 -23.87 34.96 -7.46
CA LYS A 73 -25.09 35.58 -8.02
C LYS A 73 -25.83 36.44 -6.98
N ILE A 74 -25.84 36.02 -5.71
CA ILE A 74 -26.44 36.79 -4.63
C ILE A 74 -25.60 38.05 -4.36
N MET A 75 -24.27 37.95 -4.38
CA MET A 75 -23.37 39.10 -4.23
C MET A 75 -23.57 40.13 -5.35
N ASP A 76 -23.74 39.67 -6.60
CA ASP A 76 -24.06 40.55 -7.75
C ASP A 76 -25.39 41.29 -7.52
N LEU A 77 -26.40 40.59 -7.00
CA LEU A 77 -27.69 41.20 -6.67
C LEU A 77 -27.56 42.25 -5.57
N ILE A 78 -26.83 41.95 -4.48
CA ILE A 78 -26.64 42.89 -3.38
C ILE A 78 -25.87 44.13 -3.87
N THR A 79 -24.84 43.94 -4.69
CA THR A 79 -24.11 45.05 -5.35
C THR A 79 -25.07 45.93 -6.14
N SER A 80 -25.92 45.34 -6.98
CA SER A 80 -26.92 46.10 -7.74
C SER A 80 -27.92 46.85 -6.84
N VAL A 81 -28.33 46.26 -5.71
CA VAL A 81 -29.24 46.91 -4.75
C VAL A 81 -28.55 48.06 -4.03
N SER A 82 -27.30 47.88 -3.62
CA SER A 82 -26.48 48.92 -2.98
C SER A 82 -26.23 50.09 -3.93
N ASP A 83 -25.89 49.83 -5.20
CA ASP A 83 -25.75 50.87 -6.21
C ASP A 83 -27.05 51.66 -6.44
N GLN A 84 -28.19 50.97 -6.55
CA GLN A 84 -29.50 51.61 -6.66
C GLN A 84 -29.84 52.45 -5.42
N THR A 85 -29.57 51.92 -4.23
CA THR A 85 -29.81 52.62 -2.97
C THR A 85 -28.93 53.85 -2.84
N ASN A 86 -27.66 53.76 -3.25
CA ASN A 86 -26.72 54.87 -3.30
C ASN A 86 -27.20 55.99 -4.25
N LEU A 87 -27.70 55.62 -5.45
CA LEU A 87 -28.28 56.58 -6.40
C LEU A 87 -29.57 57.23 -5.88
N LEU A 88 -30.44 56.45 -5.23
CA LEU A 88 -31.67 56.98 -4.61
C LEU A 88 -31.34 57.96 -3.48
N ALA A 89 -30.36 57.61 -2.63
CA ALA A 89 -29.87 58.47 -1.55
C ALA A 89 -29.27 59.77 -2.09
N LEU A 90 -28.47 59.70 -3.15
CA LEU A 90 -27.92 60.88 -3.82
C LEU A 90 -29.03 61.82 -4.34
N ASN A 91 -30.04 61.28 -5.01
CA ASN A 91 -31.17 62.06 -5.50
C ASN A 91 -31.96 62.69 -4.34
N ALA A 92 -32.12 61.98 -3.22
CA ALA A 92 -32.75 62.50 -2.02
C ALA A 92 -31.94 63.63 -1.37
N SER A 93 -30.62 63.51 -1.27
CA SER A 93 -29.74 64.58 -0.77
C SER A 93 -29.83 65.84 -1.64
N ILE A 94 -29.91 65.68 -2.98
CA ILE A 94 -30.10 66.80 -3.91
C ILE A 94 -31.44 67.51 -3.70
N GLU A 95 -32.54 66.76 -3.60
CA GLU A 95 -33.87 67.37 -3.42
C GLU A 95 -34.02 68.00 -2.03
N ALA A 96 -33.42 67.41 -1.00
CA ALA A 96 -33.33 67.98 0.33
C ALA A 96 -32.57 69.33 0.33
N GLY A 97 -31.48 69.43 -0.44
CA GLY A 97 -30.78 70.70 -0.67
C GLY A 97 -31.64 71.75 -1.38
N ARG A 98 -32.45 71.33 -2.37
CA ARG A 98 -33.42 72.19 -3.09
C ARG A 98 -34.53 72.73 -2.18
N ALA A 99 -34.98 71.95 -1.21
CA ALA A 99 -35.98 72.37 -0.22
C ALA A 99 -35.45 73.37 0.83
N GLY A 100 -34.16 73.69 0.82
CA GLY A 100 -33.53 74.65 1.72
C GLY A 100 -33.66 74.25 3.19
N GLU A 101 -34.08 75.18 4.05
CA GLU A 101 -34.20 74.94 5.50
C GLU A 101 -35.22 73.83 5.84
N HIS A 102 -36.25 73.63 5.01
CA HIS A 102 -37.24 72.57 5.21
C HIS A 102 -36.71 71.16 4.90
N GLY A 103 -35.63 71.05 4.13
CA GLY A 103 -35.03 69.77 3.73
C GLY A 103 -33.91 69.27 4.66
N ARG A 104 -33.47 70.06 5.65
CA ARG A 104 -32.31 69.72 6.50
C ARG A 104 -32.39 68.34 7.16
N GLY A 105 -33.55 67.97 7.71
CA GLY A 105 -33.74 66.65 8.32
C GLY A 105 -33.67 65.50 7.30
N PHE A 106 -34.20 65.72 6.10
CA PHE A 106 -34.13 64.74 5.01
C PHE A 106 -32.71 64.59 4.45
N ALA A 107 -31.92 65.67 4.40
CA ALA A 107 -30.54 65.62 3.95
C ALA A 107 -29.68 64.71 4.84
N VAL A 108 -29.85 64.78 6.17
CA VAL A 108 -29.13 63.92 7.12
C VAL A 108 -29.49 62.44 6.90
N VAL A 109 -30.77 62.13 6.70
CA VAL A 109 -31.23 60.76 6.43
C VAL A 109 -30.66 60.25 5.10
N ALA A 110 -30.69 61.07 4.05
CA ALA A 110 -30.17 60.70 2.75
C ALA A 110 -28.66 60.43 2.79
N ASP A 111 -27.88 61.24 3.51
CA ASP A 111 -26.44 61.00 3.68
C ASP A 111 -26.14 59.71 4.47
N GLU A 112 -26.94 59.37 5.49
CA GLU A 112 -26.80 58.12 6.23
C GLU A 112 -27.13 56.89 5.37
N VAL A 113 -28.21 56.96 4.57
CA VAL A 113 -28.56 55.88 3.62
C VAL A 113 -27.47 55.70 2.57
N ARG A 114 -26.90 56.80 2.06
CA ARG A 114 -25.78 56.76 1.11
C ARG A 114 -24.57 56.03 1.71
N LYS A 115 -24.22 56.37 2.95
CA LYS A 115 -23.12 55.74 3.67
C LYS A 115 -23.36 54.25 3.91
N LEU A 116 -24.56 53.84 4.30
CA LEU A 116 -24.93 52.42 4.45
C LEU A 116 -24.81 51.65 3.14
N ALA A 117 -25.16 52.27 2.01
CA ALA A 117 -25.00 51.65 0.69
C ALA A 117 -23.51 51.46 0.32
N GLU A 118 -22.65 52.45 0.59
CA GLU A 118 -21.19 52.35 0.39
C GLU A 118 -20.55 51.28 1.30
N GLU A 119 -20.96 51.22 2.57
CA GLU A 119 -20.51 50.19 3.51
C GLU A 119 -20.96 48.78 3.06
N SER A 120 -22.19 48.65 2.56
CA SER A 120 -22.69 47.39 2.01
C SER A 120 -21.88 46.94 0.79
N GLN A 121 -21.54 47.85 -0.11
CA GLN A 121 -20.71 47.53 -1.28
C GLN A 121 -19.32 47.03 -0.88
N THR A 122 -18.73 47.67 0.13
CA THR A 122 -17.43 47.27 0.68
C THR A 122 -17.49 45.85 1.24
N ALA A 123 -18.50 45.55 2.06
CA ALA A 123 -18.70 44.23 2.65
C ALA A 123 -18.93 43.13 1.59
N VAL A 124 -19.66 43.44 0.52
CA VAL A 124 -19.85 42.50 -0.61
C VAL A 124 -18.53 42.21 -1.31
N ASN A 125 -17.71 43.22 -1.58
CA ASN A 125 -16.40 43.02 -2.22
C ASN A 125 -15.46 42.16 -1.37
N GLU A 126 -15.40 42.42 -0.06
CA GLU A 126 -14.62 41.59 0.87
C GLU A 126 -15.11 40.14 0.91
N THR A 127 -16.43 39.95 0.91
CA THR A 127 -17.05 38.61 0.86
C THR A 127 -16.72 37.90 -0.46
N GLY A 128 -16.80 38.60 -1.60
CA GLY A 128 -16.44 38.07 -2.92
C GLY A 128 -14.99 37.56 -2.94
N SER A 129 -14.05 38.34 -2.39
CA SER A 129 -12.65 37.90 -2.28
C SER A 129 -12.48 36.60 -1.48
N LYS A 130 -13.27 36.42 -0.41
CA LYS A 130 -13.26 35.18 0.39
C LYS A 130 -13.86 34.00 -0.37
N ILE A 131 -14.88 34.24 -1.18
CA ILE A 131 -15.51 33.22 -2.02
C ILE A 131 -14.57 32.77 -3.15
N ASP A 132 -13.79 33.69 -3.73
CA ASP A 132 -12.74 33.35 -4.71
C ASP A 132 -11.62 32.50 -4.08
N GLU A 133 -11.22 32.82 -2.84
CA GLU A 133 -10.27 32.01 -2.07
C GLU A 133 -10.80 30.58 -1.85
N ILE A 134 -12.08 30.43 -1.50
CA ILE A 134 -12.74 29.12 -1.35
C ILE A 134 -12.73 28.35 -2.68
N THR A 135 -13.08 29.01 -3.78
CA THR A 135 -13.11 28.39 -5.12
C THR A 135 -11.74 27.87 -5.53
N THR A 136 -10.69 28.64 -5.25
CA THR A 136 -9.31 28.24 -5.54
C THR A 136 -8.93 27.00 -4.74
N ARG A 137 -9.18 27.00 -3.42
CA ARG A 137 -8.89 25.84 -2.55
C ARG A 137 -9.66 24.57 -2.96
N ILE A 138 -10.90 24.71 -3.41
CA ILE A 138 -11.70 23.60 -3.93
C ILE A 138 -11.08 23.04 -5.23
N THR A 139 -10.61 23.91 -6.11
CA THR A 139 -9.93 23.50 -7.34
C THR A 139 -8.66 22.70 -7.03
N ASP A 140 -7.83 23.20 -6.12
CA ASP A 140 -6.61 22.50 -5.65
C ASP A 140 -6.95 21.14 -5.03
N THR A 141 -8.06 21.07 -4.28
CA THR A 141 -8.54 19.83 -3.65
C THR A 141 -8.92 18.78 -4.72
N VAL A 142 -9.60 19.20 -5.79
CA VAL A 142 -9.98 18.30 -6.89
C VAL A 142 -8.75 17.79 -7.65
N GLU A 143 -7.74 18.65 -7.87
CA GLU A 143 -6.48 18.23 -8.50
C GLU A 143 -5.72 17.20 -7.64
N LEU A 144 -5.66 17.44 -6.32
CA LEU A 144 -5.04 16.51 -5.38
C LEU A 144 -5.75 15.15 -5.38
N ILE A 145 -7.09 15.13 -5.42
CA ILE A 145 -7.89 13.90 -5.53
C ILE A 145 -7.57 13.16 -6.84
N GLY A 146 -7.36 13.88 -7.93
CA GLY A 146 -6.91 13.29 -9.20
C GLY A 146 -5.59 12.55 -9.05
N THR A 147 -4.62 13.17 -8.38
CA THR A 147 -3.31 12.55 -8.09
C THR A 147 -3.46 11.32 -7.19
N ILE A 148 -4.24 11.43 -6.11
CA ILE A 148 -4.53 10.32 -5.19
C ILE A 148 -5.14 9.12 -5.95
N THR A 149 -6.03 9.38 -6.90
CA THR A 149 -6.66 8.32 -7.70
C THR A 149 -5.66 7.59 -8.59
N ILE A 150 -4.68 8.30 -9.15
CA ILE A 150 -3.57 7.70 -9.92
C ILE A 150 -2.70 6.83 -9.02
N ASP A 151 -2.32 7.36 -7.84
CA ASP A 151 -1.47 6.64 -6.88
C ASP A 151 -2.14 5.36 -6.37
N ILE A 152 -3.44 5.43 -6.06
CA ILE A 152 -4.24 4.26 -5.67
C ILE A 152 -4.20 3.19 -6.75
N LYS A 153 -4.40 3.58 -8.02
CA LYS A 153 -4.36 2.63 -9.14
C LYS A 153 -3.00 1.95 -9.25
N GLY A 154 -1.91 2.72 -9.11
CA GLY A 154 -0.54 2.17 -9.09
C GLY A 154 -0.33 1.20 -7.94
N ALA A 155 -0.77 1.56 -6.73
CA ALA A 155 -0.66 0.71 -5.55
C ALA A 155 -1.50 -0.57 -5.65
N THR A 156 -2.69 -0.52 -6.27
CA THR A 156 -3.51 -1.70 -6.52
C THR A 156 -2.81 -2.66 -7.49
N THR A 157 -2.25 -2.15 -8.59
CA THR A 157 -1.49 -2.98 -9.54
C THR A 157 -0.26 -3.62 -8.87
N ALA A 158 0.48 -2.87 -8.05
CA ALA A 158 1.60 -3.42 -7.29
C ALA A 158 1.15 -4.51 -6.30
N GLY A 159 -0.02 -4.34 -5.66
CA GLY A 159 -0.62 -5.36 -4.80
C GLY A 159 -0.96 -6.65 -5.57
N GLU A 160 -1.52 -6.54 -6.77
CA GLU A 160 -1.81 -7.70 -7.64
C GLU A 160 -0.55 -8.41 -8.13
N GLU A 161 0.53 -7.67 -8.41
CA GLU A 161 1.84 -8.24 -8.73
C GLU A 161 2.45 -8.97 -7.54
N ASN A 162 2.39 -8.38 -6.35
CA ASN A 162 2.84 -9.02 -5.11
C ASN A 162 2.07 -10.31 -4.82
N ALA A 163 0.74 -10.32 -4.99
CA ALA A 163 -0.07 -11.52 -4.81
C ALA A 163 0.38 -12.65 -5.74
N ARG A 164 0.60 -12.36 -7.03
CA ARG A 164 1.13 -13.34 -8.00
C ARG A 164 2.54 -13.81 -7.64
N ALA A 165 3.40 -12.92 -7.15
CA ALA A 165 4.74 -13.30 -6.70
C ALA A 165 4.68 -14.25 -5.50
N MET A 166 3.78 -14.00 -4.54
CA MET A 166 3.57 -14.88 -3.38
C MET A 166 3.06 -16.27 -3.80
N GLU A 167 2.14 -16.35 -4.76
CA GLU A 167 1.72 -17.65 -5.33
C GLU A 167 2.90 -18.45 -5.90
N GLY A 168 3.80 -17.76 -6.64
CA GLY A 168 5.01 -18.38 -7.19
C GLY A 168 6.01 -18.84 -6.12
N ILE A 169 6.17 -18.07 -5.03
CA ILE A 169 7.02 -18.45 -3.89
C ILE A 169 6.42 -19.65 -3.17
N SER A 170 5.12 -19.68 -2.92
CA SER A 170 4.42 -20.81 -2.29
C SER A 170 4.65 -22.10 -3.07
N ALA A 171 4.43 -22.07 -4.40
CA ALA A 171 4.65 -23.22 -5.26
C ALA A 171 6.11 -23.69 -5.26
N SER A 172 7.06 -22.75 -5.25
CA SER A 172 8.49 -23.07 -5.20
C SER A 172 8.87 -23.71 -3.85
N SER A 173 8.28 -23.24 -2.76
CA SER A 173 8.49 -23.79 -1.42
C SER A 173 7.96 -25.22 -1.30
N GLU A 174 6.75 -25.49 -1.81
CA GLU A 174 6.17 -26.84 -1.88
C GLU A 174 7.06 -27.79 -2.70
N GLN A 175 7.57 -27.34 -3.85
CA GLN A 175 8.49 -28.13 -4.66
C GLN A 175 9.82 -28.41 -3.93
N GLN A 176 10.31 -27.44 -3.16
CA GLN A 176 11.53 -27.57 -2.36
C GLN A 176 11.35 -28.61 -1.25
N THR A 177 10.21 -28.59 -0.54
CA THR A 177 9.84 -29.61 0.44
C THR A 177 9.81 -31.00 -0.19
N ALA A 178 9.12 -31.18 -1.32
CA ALA A 178 9.07 -32.46 -2.01
C ALA A 178 10.47 -32.96 -2.45
N SER A 179 11.31 -32.04 -2.95
CA SER A 179 12.68 -32.37 -3.33
C SER A 179 13.52 -32.80 -2.12
N MET A 180 13.33 -32.16 -0.96
CA MET A 180 14.02 -32.53 0.28
C MET A 180 13.54 -33.86 0.87
N GLU A 181 12.28 -34.23 0.70
CA GLU A 181 11.83 -35.60 1.02
C GLU A 181 12.58 -36.66 0.19
N GLU A 182 12.80 -36.42 -1.11
CA GLU A 182 13.59 -37.31 -1.97
C GLU A 182 15.07 -37.36 -1.58
N VAL A 183 15.67 -36.22 -1.24
CA VAL A 183 17.06 -36.14 -0.76
C VAL A 183 17.22 -36.92 0.53
N THR A 184 16.32 -36.75 1.49
CA THR A 184 16.31 -37.49 2.76
C THR A 184 16.16 -38.99 2.52
N SER A 185 15.26 -39.41 1.63
CA SER A 185 15.09 -40.81 1.25
C SER A 185 16.37 -41.40 0.63
N THR A 186 17.03 -40.64 -0.24
CA THR A 186 18.28 -41.05 -0.90
C THR A 186 19.44 -41.11 0.09
N ALA A 187 19.54 -40.15 1.00
CA ALA A 187 20.51 -40.13 2.08
C ALA A 187 20.37 -41.37 2.97
N ASN A 188 19.14 -41.70 3.40
CA ASN A 188 18.88 -42.91 4.18
C ASN A 188 19.29 -44.19 3.44
N LYS A 189 19.01 -44.29 2.13
CA LYS A 189 19.46 -45.42 1.29
C LYS A 189 20.99 -45.49 1.20
N LEU A 190 21.68 -44.36 1.03
CA LEU A 190 23.14 -44.32 1.02
C LEU A 190 23.73 -44.80 2.35
N GLY A 191 23.13 -44.39 3.47
CA GLY A 191 23.52 -44.86 4.80
C GLY A 191 23.39 -46.38 4.96
N THR A 192 22.28 -46.97 4.52
CA THR A 192 22.08 -48.44 4.59
C THR A 192 23.02 -49.20 3.65
N LEU A 193 23.26 -48.69 2.44
CA LEU A 193 24.25 -49.23 1.50
C LEU A 193 25.67 -49.18 2.07
N ALA A 194 26.03 -48.08 2.73
CA ALA A 194 27.32 -47.93 3.39
C ALA A 194 27.52 -48.91 4.55
N GLU A 195 26.49 -49.15 5.38
CA GLU A 195 26.59 -50.15 6.45
C GLU A 195 26.70 -51.57 5.89
N THR A 196 25.90 -51.90 4.86
CA THR A 196 25.96 -53.21 4.19
C THR A 196 27.33 -53.47 3.54
N LEU A 197 27.93 -52.44 2.92
CA LEU A 197 29.26 -52.53 2.34
C LEU A 197 30.34 -52.74 3.41
N LYS A 198 30.22 -52.06 4.56
CA LYS A 198 31.12 -52.23 5.70
C LYS A 198 31.05 -53.67 6.23
N GLU A 199 29.86 -54.21 6.48
CA GLU A 199 29.68 -55.60 6.93
C GLU A 199 30.27 -56.61 5.94
N SER A 200 30.10 -56.37 4.64
CA SER A 200 30.65 -57.22 3.59
C SER A 200 32.19 -57.19 3.56
N LEU A 201 32.79 -56.01 3.77
CA LEU A 201 34.24 -55.86 3.86
C LEU A 201 34.82 -56.50 5.12
N ASP A 202 34.14 -56.35 6.26
CA ASP A 202 34.54 -56.98 7.53
C ASP A 202 34.56 -58.50 7.39
N ARG A 203 33.51 -59.06 6.76
CA ARG A 203 33.43 -60.51 6.48
C ARG A 203 34.55 -60.97 5.55
N PHE A 204 34.85 -60.20 4.51
CA PHE A 204 35.94 -60.51 3.55
C PHE A 204 37.33 -60.48 4.21
N GLN A 205 37.59 -59.51 5.10
CA GLN A 205 38.84 -59.46 5.87
C GLN A 205 39.00 -60.69 6.77
N ILE A 206 37.93 -61.10 7.47
CA ILE A 206 37.95 -62.31 8.31
C ILE A 206 38.24 -63.57 7.47
N GLU A 207 37.66 -63.68 6.28
CA GLU A 207 37.96 -64.78 5.35
C GLU A 207 39.41 -64.77 4.88
N GLN A 208 39.97 -63.62 4.51
CA GLN A 208 41.38 -63.52 4.12
C GLN A 208 42.32 -63.94 5.25
N SER A 209 42.10 -63.44 6.47
CA SER A 209 42.95 -63.80 7.62
C SER A 209 42.91 -65.30 7.90
N LYS A 210 41.73 -65.93 7.80
CA LYS A 210 41.60 -67.40 7.93
C LYS A 210 42.36 -68.15 6.82
N ILE A 211 42.35 -67.65 5.58
CA ILE A 211 43.08 -68.26 4.46
C ILE A 211 44.59 -68.15 4.68
N GLU A 212 45.09 -66.97 5.07
CA GLU A 212 46.51 -66.76 5.36
C GLU A 212 47.01 -67.64 6.51
N GLU A 213 46.22 -67.78 7.57
CA GLU A 213 46.55 -68.62 8.72
C GLU A 213 46.64 -70.11 8.33
N LYS A 214 45.67 -70.58 7.52
CA LYS A 214 45.69 -71.94 6.96
C LYS A 214 46.87 -72.18 6.02
N SER A 215 47.24 -71.20 5.20
CA SER A 215 48.42 -71.28 4.33
C SER A 215 49.72 -71.39 5.14
N LYS A 216 49.88 -70.60 6.21
CA LYS A 216 51.02 -70.70 7.12
C LYS A 216 51.08 -72.05 7.83
N GLU A 217 49.96 -72.61 8.28
CA GLU A 217 49.93 -73.95 8.88
C GLU A 217 50.38 -75.05 7.91
N ILE A 218 50.05 -74.92 6.63
CA ILE A 218 50.47 -75.87 5.59
C ILE A 218 51.98 -75.73 5.32
N GLU A 219 52.48 -74.50 5.28
CA GLU A 219 53.89 -74.21 5.00
C GLU A 219 54.83 -74.65 6.14
N VAL A 220 54.37 -74.61 7.40
CA VAL A 220 55.12 -75.11 8.58
C VAL A 220 55.09 -76.65 8.69
N LYS A 221 54.14 -77.32 8.02
CA LYS A 221 54.00 -78.79 8.01
C LYS A 221 54.76 -79.48 6.88
N LEU A 222 55.39 -78.72 5.98
CA LEU A 222 56.27 -79.18 4.90
C LEU A 222 57.74 -79.02 5.30
#